data_AF-A0A519P5D3-F1
#
_entry.id   AF-A0A519P5D3-F1
#
_cell.length_a   1.000
_cell.length_b   1.000
_cell.length_c   1.000
_cell.angle_alpha   90.00
_cell.angle_beta   90.00
_cell.angle_gamma   90.00
#
_symmetry.space_group_name_H-M   'P 1'
#
loop_
_entity.id
_entity.type
_entity.pdbx_description
1 polymer ?
#
loop_
_entity_poly.entity_id
_entity_poly.type
_entity_poly.pdbx_seq_one_letter_code
_entity_poly.pdbx_strand_id
1 'polypeptide(L)'
;FQNTLEDFGELAAMGSQFTEVFQRVLEGRAAMIDGDWDAAAEAYGAAARIQGEGSEGGDPPIIWFPTRRSLAAALLMKGDPAGAKAKITELLEDWPNDPYSYFVLAEAETALGDTAAAAEARRHSRVEWIGGAMDLKLA
;
A
#
# COMPACT_ATOMS: atom_id res chain seq x y z
N PHE A 1 8.29 7.59 -38.27
CA PHE A 1 9.47 8.20 -37.60
C PHE A 1 9.12 9.24 -36.54
N GLN A 2 7.88 9.73 -36.43
CA GLN A 2 7.48 10.71 -35.39
C GLN A 2 7.35 10.15 -33.95
N ASN A 3 7.29 8.83 -33.75
CA ASN A 3 7.03 8.21 -32.45
C ASN A 3 8.25 8.11 -31.51
N THR A 4 9.47 8.18 -32.05
CA THR A 4 10.66 7.78 -31.28
C THR A 4 11.00 8.71 -30.12
N LEU A 5 10.82 10.03 -30.26
CA LEU A 5 11.14 10.98 -29.18
C LEU A 5 10.12 10.96 -28.04
N GLU A 6 8.85 10.68 -28.35
CA GLU A 6 7.78 10.50 -27.35
C GLU A 6 8.01 9.19 -26.58
N ASP A 7 8.32 8.09 -27.28
CA ASP A 7 8.66 6.80 -26.67
C ASP A 7 9.86 6.92 -25.70
N PHE A 8 10.92 7.66 -26.06
CA PHE A 8 12.05 7.90 -25.16
C PHE A 8 11.69 8.77 -23.95
N GLY A 9 10.76 9.71 -24.11
CA GLY A 9 10.25 10.54 -23.02
C GLY A 9 9.46 9.72 -22.01
N GLU A 10 8.58 8.83 -22.47
CA GLU A 10 7.80 7.92 -21.63
C GLU A 10 8.68 6.93 -20.86
N LEU A 11 9.68 6.34 -21.53
CA LEU A 11 10.67 5.45 -20.90
C LEU A 11 11.47 6.16 -19.80
N ALA A 12 11.89 7.41 -20.03
CA ALA A 12 12.61 8.20 -19.03
C ALA A 12 11.72 8.58 -17.83
N ALA A 13 10.46 8.96 -18.08
CA ALA A 13 9.50 9.25 -17.03
C ALA A 13 9.22 8.02 -16.16
N MET A 14 9.02 6.85 -16.78
CA MET A 14 8.80 5.58 -16.08
C MET A 14 10.01 5.21 -15.21
N GLY A 15 11.25 5.42 -15.69
CA GLY A 15 12.46 5.20 -14.90
C GLY A 15 12.58 6.14 -13.68
N SER A 16 12.12 7.39 -13.83
CA SER A 16 12.08 8.36 -12.73
C SER A 16 11.03 7.99 -11.68
N GLN A 17 9.81 7.66 -12.11
CA GLN A 17 8.71 7.23 -11.23
C GLN A 17 9.07 5.94 -10.48
N PHE A 18 9.73 4.98 -11.15
CA PHE A 18 10.27 3.79 -10.52
C PHE A 18 11.24 4.16 -9.40
N THR A 19 12.22 5.00 -9.65
CA THR A 19 13.19 5.39 -8.61
C THR A 19 12.50 6.08 -7.43
N GLU A 20 11.58 7.00 -7.73
CA GLU A 20 10.87 7.75 -6.70
C GLU A 20 9.99 6.83 -5.84
N VAL A 21 9.19 5.93 -6.43
CA VAL A 21 8.30 5.06 -5.64
C VAL A 21 9.08 4.22 -4.64
N PHE A 22 10.24 3.68 -5.03
CA PHE A 22 11.09 2.89 -4.13
C PHE A 22 11.74 3.75 -3.05
N GLN A 23 12.18 4.96 -3.39
CA GLN A 23 12.67 5.92 -2.39
C GLN A 23 11.60 6.20 -1.34
N ARG A 24 10.37 6.53 -1.77
CA ARG A 24 9.24 6.80 -0.87
C ARG A 24 8.88 5.60 0.01
N VAL A 25 8.94 4.38 -0.53
CA VAL A 25 8.73 3.16 0.26
C VAL A 25 9.81 3.00 1.34
N LEU A 26 11.07 3.27 1.02
CA LEU A 26 12.16 3.18 2.00
C LEU A 26 12.06 4.26 3.08
N GLU A 27 11.72 5.49 2.70
CA GLU A 27 11.45 6.59 3.63
C GLU A 27 10.31 6.23 4.59
N GLY A 28 9.20 5.70 4.06
CA GLY A 28 8.07 5.25 4.87
C GLY A 28 8.43 4.12 5.83
N ARG A 29 9.25 3.15 5.39
CA ARG A 29 9.72 2.05 6.24
C ARG A 29 10.61 2.54 7.37
N ALA A 30 11.53 3.45 7.09
CA ALA A 30 12.39 4.06 8.11
C ALA A 30 11.54 4.79 9.16
N ALA A 31 10.58 5.61 8.71
CA ALA A 31 9.67 6.33 9.60
C ALA A 31 8.81 5.38 10.47
N MET A 32 8.30 4.27 9.92
CA MET A 32 7.60 3.23 10.69
C MET A 32 8.47 2.54 11.76
N ILE A 33 9.77 2.39 11.49
CA ILE A 33 10.73 1.83 12.46
C ILE A 33 10.93 2.83 13.61
N ASP A 34 11.11 4.11 13.27
CA ASP A 34 11.38 5.19 14.22
C ASP A 34 10.14 5.64 15.02
N GLY A 35 8.94 5.24 14.59
CA GLY A 35 7.69 5.62 15.22
C GLY A 35 7.13 6.96 14.74
N ASP A 36 7.66 7.49 13.65
CA ASP A 36 7.16 8.70 12.99
C ASP A 36 6.05 8.35 12.00
N TRP A 37 4.86 8.11 12.54
CA TRP A 37 3.70 7.68 11.75
C TRP A 37 3.23 8.75 10.76
N ASP A 38 3.46 10.02 11.09
CA ASP A 38 3.16 11.16 10.21
C ASP A 38 4.04 11.14 8.97
N ALA A 39 5.37 11.06 9.15
CA ALA A 39 6.31 10.96 8.04
C ALA A 39 6.10 9.67 7.23
N ALA A 40 5.75 8.56 7.89
CA ALA A 40 5.43 7.31 7.21
C ALA A 40 4.21 7.45 6.29
N ALA A 41 3.12 8.06 6.78
CA ALA A 41 1.91 8.28 6.00
C ALA A 41 2.16 9.23 4.82
N GLU A 42 2.97 10.28 5.01
CA GLU A 42 3.35 11.18 3.91
C GLU A 42 4.12 10.44 2.82
N ALA A 43 5.18 9.70 3.20
CA ALA A 43 6.03 8.98 2.26
C ALA A 43 5.24 7.90 1.49
N TYR A 44 4.50 7.04 2.20
CA TYR A 44 3.66 6.03 1.53
C TYR A 44 2.53 6.64 0.72
N GLY A 45 1.97 7.79 1.14
CA GLY A 45 0.99 8.53 0.36
C GLY A 45 1.55 9.05 -0.96
N ALA A 46 2.80 9.51 -0.97
CA ALA A 46 3.49 9.86 -2.20
C ALA A 46 3.72 8.63 -3.10
N ALA A 47 4.15 7.50 -2.53
CA ALA A 47 4.34 6.26 -3.26
C ALA A 47 3.02 5.76 -3.91
N ALA A 48 1.91 5.80 -3.15
CA ALA A 48 0.59 5.38 -3.61
C ALA A 48 0.05 6.26 -4.74
N ARG A 49 0.32 7.57 -4.71
CA ARG A 49 -0.05 8.44 -5.84
C ARG A 49 0.70 8.05 -7.11
N ILE A 50 2.01 7.80 -7.02
CA ILE A 50 2.82 7.40 -8.19
C ILE A 50 2.34 6.05 -8.73
N GLN A 51 2.08 5.08 -7.86
CA GLN A 51 1.58 3.76 -8.28
C GLN A 51 0.18 3.85 -8.90
N GLY A 52 -0.68 4.72 -8.37
CA GLY A 52 -2.05 4.94 -8.84
C GLY A 52 -2.22 5.90 -10.02
N GLU A 53 -1.13 6.42 -10.61
CA GLU A 53 -1.19 7.18 -11.88
C GLU A 53 -1.58 6.28 -13.08
N GLY A 54 -1.55 4.96 -12.90
CA GLY A 54 -2.15 3.95 -13.79
C GLY A 54 -3.03 2.96 -13.03
N SER A 55 -3.44 1.87 -13.69
CA SER A 55 -4.08 0.75 -12.99
C SER A 55 -3.08 0.14 -12.01
N GLU A 56 -3.40 0.15 -10.72
CA GLU A 56 -2.55 -0.50 -9.72
C GLU A 56 -2.52 -2.01 -10.00
N GLY A 57 -1.32 -2.58 -10.15
CA GLY A 57 -1.17 -4.00 -10.46
C GLY A 57 -1.29 -4.40 -11.93
N GLY A 58 -1.32 -3.43 -12.86
CA GLY A 58 -1.21 -3.70 -14.30
C GLY A 58 0.08 -4.45 -14.71
N ASP A 59 0.18 -4.92 -15.95
CA ASP A 59 1.30 -5.75 -16.44
C ASP A 59 2.11 -5.03 -17.55
N PRO A 60 3.36 -4.60 -17.30
CA PRO A 60 4.10 -4.68 -16.02
C PRO A 60 3.76 -3.49 -15.09
N PRO A 61 3.71 -3.70 -13.76
CA PRO A 61 3.52 -2.62 -12.82
C PRO A 61 4.87 -1.95 -12.53
N ILE A 62 4.84 -0.67 -12.14
CA ILE A 62 6.03 0.04 -11.64
C ILE A 62 6.60 -0.69 -10.41
N ILE A 63 5.72 -1.21 -9.55
CA ILE A 63 6.11 -1.99 -8.37
C ILE A 63 5.04 -3.06 -8.05
N TRP A 64 5.49 -4.28 -7.76
CA TRP A 64 4.65 -5.45 -7.40
C TRP A 64 4.22 -5.48 -5.94
N PHE A 65 4.25 -4.33 -5.28
CA PHE A 65 3.98 -4.15 -3.86
C PHE A 65 2.92 -3.05 -3.74
N PRO A 66 1.73 -3.32 -3.18
CA PRO A 66 0.70 -2.30 -3.10
C PRO A 66 1.07 -1.28 -2.02
N THR A 67 1.49 -0.09 -2.44
CA THR A 67 1.97 0.97 -1.53
C THR A 67 0.83 1.57 -0.69
N ARG A 68 -0.41 1.51 -1.19
CA ARG A 68 -1.63 1.90 -0.47
C ARG A 68 -1.84 1.07 0.81
N ARG A 69 -1.37 -0.19 0.83
CA ARG A 69 -1.38 -1.04 2.04
C ARG A 69 -0.52 -0.44 3.15
N SER A 70 0.70 -0.02 2.81
CA SER A 70 1.62 0.59 3.78
C SER A 70 1.13 1.95 4.26
N LEU A 71 0.50 2.73 3.37
CA LEU A 71 -0.19 3.96 3.76
C LEU A 71 -1.27 3.66 4.80
N ALA A 72 -2.13 2.67 4.55
CA ALA A 72 -3.18 2.29 5.48
C ALA A 72 -2.62 1.83 6.84
N ALA A 73 -1.52 1.07 6.84
CA ALA A 73 -0.85 0.67 8.08
C ALA A 73 -0.28 1.86 8.86
N ALA A 74 0.32 2.84 8.18
CA ALA A 74 0.80 4.07 8.82
C ALA A 74 -0.36 4.92 9.39
N LEU A 75 -1.48 5.04 8.66
CA LEU A 75 -2.69 5.70 9.14
C LEU A 75 -3.23 5.02 10.41
N LEU A 76 -3.27 3.68 10.41
CA LEU A 76 -3.72 2.93 11.58
C LEU A 76 -2.80 3.15 12.79
N MET A 77 -1.48 3.11 12.59
CA MET A 77 -0.49 3.36 13.66
C MET A 77 -0.55 4.80 14.20
N LYS A 78 -0.91 5.76 13.35
CA LYS A 78 -1.17 7.15 13.74
C LYS A 78 -2.50 7.34 14.49
N GLY A 79 -3.36 6.32 14.53
CA GLY A 79 -4.67 6.37 15.19
C GLY A 79 -5.83 6.78 14.29
N ASP A 80 -5.70 6.62 12.97
CA ASP A 80 -6.77 6.82 11.98
C ASP A 80 -7.23 5.50 11.36
N PRO A 81 -8.02 4.69 12.10
CA PRO A 81 -8.51 3.42 11.59
C PRO A 81 -9.56 3.58 10.47
N ALA A 82 -10.29 4.71 10.45
CA ALA A 82 -11.27 4.99 9.40
C ALA A 82 -10.58 5.27 8.05
N GLY A 83 -9.52 6.09 8.07
CA GLY A 83 -8.69 6.34 6.90
C GLY A 83 -7.98 5.09 6.42
N ALA A 84 -7.45 4.27 7.34
CA ALA A 84 -6.84 2.98 7.00
C ALA A 84 -7.82 2.05 6.26
N LYS A 85 -9.02 1.87 6.81
CA LYS A 85 -10.09 1.08 6.17
C LYS A 85 -10.41 1.57 4.77
N ALA A 86 -10.61 2.89 4.60
CA ALA A 86 -10.91 3.48 3.30
C ALA A 86 -9.82 3.15 2.25
N LYS A 87 -8.54 3.27 2.63
CA LYS A 87 -7.42 2.96 1.73
C LYS A 87 -7.29 1.49 1.40
N ILE A 88 -7.61 0.58 2.32
CA ILE A 88 -7.64 -0.84 1.99
C ILE A 88 -8.84 -1.19 1.09
N THR A 89 -10.01 -0.57 1.30
CA THR A 89 -11.16 -0.81 0.42
C THR A 89 -10.86 -0.39 -1.01
N GLU A 90 -10.25 0.79 -1.21
CA GLU A 90 -9.75 1.24 -2.52
C GLU A 90 -8.73 0.24 -3.11
N LEU A 91 -7.83 -0.29 -2.29
CA LEU A 91 -6.78 -1.21 -2.74
C LEU A 91 -7.33 -2.56 -3.20
N LEU A 92 -8.28 -3.13 -2.49
CA LEU A 92 -8.80 -4.46 -2.77
C LEU A 92 -9.65 -4.53 -4.05
N GLU A 93 -10.01 -3.38 -4.64
CA GLU A 93 -10.61 -3.34 -5.99
C GLU A 93 -9.60 -3.80 -7.06
N ASP A 94 -8.36 -3.35 -6.93
CA ASP A 94 -7.26 -3.65 -7.86
C ASP A 94 -6.47 -4.91 -7.44
N TRP A 95 -6.32 -5.13 -6.12
CA TRP A 95 -5.55 -6.23 -5.52
C TRP A 95 -6.42 -7.13 -4.63
N PRO A 96 -7.44 -7.82 -5.17
CA PRO A 96 -8.44 -8.54 -4.37
C PRO A 96 -7.89 -9.73 -3.59
N ASN A 97 -6.68 -10.18 -3.89
CA ASN A 97 -6.05 -11.35 -3.27
C ASN A 97 -4.84 -10.99 -2.42
N ASP A 98 -4.65 -9.73 -2.01
CA ASP A 98 -3.53 -9.36 -1.15
C ASP A 98 -3.80 -9.71 0.34
N PRO A 99 -3.17 -10.75 0.90
CA PRO A 99 -3.45 -11.19 2.28
C PRO A 99 -3.17 -10.12 3.33
N TYR A 100 -2.16 -9.31 3.08
CA TYR A 100 -1.63 -8.39 4.06
C TYR A 100 -2.51 -7.13 4.16
N SER A 101 -3.17 -6.73 3.06
CA SER A 101 -4.24 -5.74 3.06
C SER A 101 -5.43 -6.21 3.87
N TYR A 102 -5.85 -7.47 3.74
CA TYR A 102 -6.89 -8.03 4.60
C TYR A 102 -6.49 -8.06 6.08
N PHE A 103 -5.22 -8.25 6.39
CA PHE A 103 -4.73 -8.10 7.77
C PHE A 103 -4.86 -6.67 8.27
N VAL A 104 -4.41 -5.67 7.50
CA VAL A 104 -4.58 -4.25 7.86
C VAL A 104 -6.05 -3.89 8.02
N LEU A 105 -6.94 -4.40 7.16
CA LEU A 105 -8.39 -4.23 7.29
C LEU A 105 -8.91 -4.84 8.59
N ALA A 106 -8.47 -6.04 8.95
CA ALA A 106 -8.89 -6.68 10.21
C ALA A 106 -8.50 -5.85 11.44
N GLU A 107 -7.29 -5.29 11.46
CA GLU A 107 -6.81 -4.43 12.54
C GLU A 107 -7.58 -3.09 12.57
N ALA A 108 -7.87 -2.50 11.41
CA ALA A 108 -8.67 -1.27 11.31
C ALA A 108 -10.12 -1.49 11.80
N GLU A 109 -10.79 -2.55 11.37
CA GLU A 109 -12.15 -2.89 11.83
C GLU A 109 -12.20 -3.20 13.32
N THR A 110 -11.14 -3.85 13.85
CA THR A 110 -11.00 -4.07 15.29
C THR A 110 -10.93 -2.75 16.05
N ALA A 111 -10.11 -1.80 15.57
CA ALA A 111 -10.00 -0.46 16.17
C ALA A 111 -11.31 0.37 16.06
N LEU A 112 -12.12 0.11 15.04
CA LEU A 112 -13.45 0.71 14.86
C LEU A 112 -14.55 0.01 15.69
N GLY A 113 -14.26 -1.16 16.27
CA GLY A 113 -15.19 -1.94 17.08
C GLY A 113 -16.11 -2.88 16.27
N ASP A 114 -15.91 -3.01 14.95
CA ASP A 114 -16.66 -3.96 14.12
C ASP A 114 -16.01 -5.34 14.15
N THR A 115 -16.26 -6.06 15.23
CA THR A 115 -15.68 -7.40 15.46
C THR A 115 -16.07 -8.43 14.40
N ALA A 116 -17.23 -8.28 13.75
CA ALA A 116 -17.69 -9.19 12.71
C ALA A 116 -16.89 -8.96 11.40
N ALA A 117 -16.78 -7.71 10.96
CA ALA A 117 -15.96 -7.35 9.80
C ALA A 117 -14.48 -7.69 10.02
N ALA A 118 -13.96 -7.44 11.23
CA ALA A 118 -12.60 -7.81 11.61
C ALA A 118 -12.35 -9.32 11.47
N ALA A 119 -13.27 -10.16 11.97
CA ALA A 119 -13.14 -11.62 11.89
C ALA A 119 -13.17 -12.13 10.44
N GLU A 120 -14.00 -11.51 9.60
CA GLU A 120 -14.06 -11.78 8.16
C GLU A 120 -12.77 -11.42 7.45
N ALA A 121 -12.29 -10.18 7.58
CA ALA A 121 -11.03 -9.75 6.99
C ALA A 121 -9.86 -10.63 7.47
N ARG A 122 -9.83 -10.99 8.76
CA ARG A 122 -8.81 -11.89 9.31
C ARG A 122 -8.87 -13.29 8.69
N ARG A 123 -10.07 -13.80 8.34
CA ARG A 123 -10.21 -15.07 7.62
C ARG A 123 -9.57 -14.98 6.23
N HIS A 124 -9.89 -13.94 5.46
CA HIS A 124 -9.31 -13.71 4.13
C HIS A 124 -7.78 -13.60 4.19
N SER A 125 -7.24 -12.84 5.15
CA SER A 125 -5.79 -12.67 5.32
C SER A 125 -5.02 -13.99 5.47
N ARG A 126 -5.64 -15.01 6.08
CA ARG A 126 -5.02 -16.32 6.32
C ARG A 126 -5.17 -17.31 5.17
N VAL A 127 -6.09 -17.08 4.24
CA VAL A 127 -6.27 -17.97 3.09
C VAL A 127 -5.09 -17.83 2.14
N GLU A 128 -4.68 -16.59 1.84
CA GLU A 128 -3.63 -16.31 0.85
C GLU A 128 -2.22 -16.25 1.45
N TRP A 129 -2.09 -16.22 2.79
CA TRP A 129 -0.79 -16.07 3.45
C TRP A 129 -0.17 -17.38 3.89
N ILE A 130 1.03 -17.65 3.36
CA ILE A 130 1.88 -18.79 3.75
C ILE A 130 3.10 -18.41 4.60
N GLY A 131 3.25 -17.13 4.95
CA GLY A 131 4.39 -16.62 5.72
C GLY A 131 4.21 -16.71 7.24
N GLY A 132 5.12 -16.06 7.97
CA GLY A 132 5.13 -16.02 9.44
C GLY A 132 4.10 -15.07 10.05
N ALA A 133 4.38 -14.59 11.27
CA ALA A 133 3.54 -13.59 11.92
C ALA A 133 3.47 -12.30 11.10
N MET A 134 2.28 -11.73 11.00
CA MET A 134 2.04 -10.43 10.36
C MET A 134 2.22 -9.30 11.38
N ASP A 135 2.78 -8.19 10.93
CA ASP A 135 3.03 -6.95 11.68
C ASP A 135 2.71 -5.75 10.78
N LEU A 136 2.03 -4.74 11.33
CA LEU A 136 1.70 -3.48 10.65
C LEU A 136 2.96 -2.72 10.18
N LYS A 137 4.11 -2.89 10.85
CA LYS A 137 5.38 -2.30 10.41
C LYS A 137 5.94 -2.95 9.14
N LEU A 138 5.48 -4.15 8.81
CA LEU A 138 5.89 -4.91 7.62
C LEU A 138 4.84 -4.84 6.50
N ALA A 139 3.68 -4.23 6.77
CA ALA A 139 2.61 -4.03 5.80
C ALA A 139 3.03 -3.11 4.65
#